data_AF-A0A0Q6XCX2-F1
#
_entry.id   AF-A0A0Q6XCX2-F1
#
_cell.length_a   1.000
_cell.length_b   1.000
_cell.length_c   1.000
_cell.angle_alpha   90.00
_cell.angle_beta   90.00
_cell.angle_gamma   90.00
#
_symmetry.space_group_name_H-M   'P 1'
#
loop_
_entity.id
_entity.type
_entity.pdbx_description
1 polymer ?
#
loop_
_entity_poly.entity_id
_entity_poly.type
_entity_poly.pdbx_seq_one_letter_code
_entity_poly.pdbx_strand_id
1 'polypeptide(L)'
;MLDDGLVSWPHLGDKVTLDTRWLLWEALCKQANDEAMAKGFKLDELQPRSREIVALWRLEADGYNGGFMQFFGNWGEENCRIALSALQAIGADATYAIVARQREILERIKDHPDLKSYEDLWSLLAKEEQDEIGDKLDPEFWKAGDEIPRLAALHYCECFT
;
A
#
# COMPACT_ATOMS: atom_id res chain seq x y z
N MET A 1 24.27 3.19 19.29
CA MET A 1 23.30 4.18 18.80
C MET A 1 22.29 3.40 17.99
N LEU A 2 20.99 3.60 18.24
CA LEU A 2 19.93 3.02 17.41
C LEU A 2 19.95 3.84 16.11
N ASP A 3 20.62 3.33 15.08
CA ASP A 3 20.47 3.91 13.75
C ASP A 3 19.07 3.54 13.27
N ASP A 4 18.19 4.53 13.22
CA ASP A 4 16.98 4.48 12.41
C ASP A 4 16.09 3.24 12.69
N GLY A 5 15.85 2.87 13.95
CA GLY A 5 14.98 1.73 14.29
C GLY A 5 15.60 0.34 14.05
N LEU A 6 16.89 0.24 13.70
CA LEU A 6 17.63 -1.01 13.63
C LEU A 6 18.24 -1.35 15.00
N VAL A 7 17.88 -2.51 15.54
CA VAL A 7 18.52 -3.08 16.75
C VAL A 7 19.52 -4.12 16.32
N SER A 8 20.79 -3.94 16.70
CA SER A 8 21.87 -4.89 16.43
C SER A 8 22.45 -5.44 17.74
N TRP A 9 22.81 -6.73 17.74
CA TRP A 9 23.56 -7.38 18.82
C TRP A 9 24.95 -7.80 18.33
N PRO A 10 25.97 -6.92 18.44
CA PRO A 10 27.27 -7.15 17.81
C PRO A 10 27.99 -8.42 18.28
N HIS A 11 27.73 -8.86 19.52
CA HIS A 11 28.33 -10.06 20.10
C HIS A 11 27.74 -11.37 19.55
N LEU A 12 26.62 -11.32 18.83
CA LEU A 12 26.02 -12.45 18.11
C LEU A 12 26.44 -12.47 16.62
N GLY A 13 27.30 -11.53 16.21
CA GLY A 13 27.81 -11.36 14.85
C GLY A 13 27.02 -10.34 14.01
N ASP A 14 27.63 -9.92 12.90
CA ASP A 14 27.14 -8.83 12.02
C ASP A 14 25.77 -9.08 11.35
N LYS A 15 25.17 -10.27 11.55
CA LYS A 15 23.93 -10.71 10.90
C LYS A 15 22.69 -10.63 11.76
N VAL A 16 22.79 -10.22 13.03
CA VAL A 16 21.61 -10.11 13.91
C VAL A 16 21.20 -8.64 14.01
N THR A 17 20.53 -8.17 12.95
CA THR A 17 19.92 -6.85 12.89
C THR A 17 18.41 -6.99 12.72
N LEU A 18 17.65 -6.28 13.54
CA LEU A 18 16.20 -6.29 13.54
C LEU A 18 15.68 -4.91 13.16
N ASP A 19 14.88 -4.83 12.10
CA ASP A 19 14.13 -3.60 11.80
C ASP A 19 12.86 -3.56 12.66
N THR A 20 12.90 -2.74 13.70
CA THR A 20 11.78 -2.60 14.64
C THR A 20 10.58 -1.91 14.02
N ARG A 21 10.77 -1.08 12.98
CA ARG A 21 9.67 -0.39 12.29
C ARG A 21 8.87 -1.36 11.44
N TRP A 22 9.57 -2.24 10.73
CA TRP A 22 8.93 -3.32 9.99
C TRP A 22 8.11 -4.23 10.92
N LEU A 23 8.66 -4.63 12.07
CA LEU A 23 7.92 -5.43 13.05
C LEU A 23 6.69 -4.70 13.62
N LEU A 24 6.81 -3.40 13.90
CA LEU A 24 5.68 -2.60 14.36
C LEU A 24 4.61 -2.50 13.28
N TRP A 25 4.99 -2.30 12.03
CA TRP A 25 4.09 -2.30 10.90
C TRP A 25 3.35 -3.63 10.76
N GLU A 26 4.05 -4.76 10.81
CA GLU A 26 3.45 -6.10 10.78
C GLU A 26 2.42 -6.30 11.90
N ALA A 27 2.74 -5.86 13.13
CA ALA A 27 1.82 -5.95 14.26
C ALA A 27 0.56 -5.09 14.07
N LEU A 28 0.73 -3.86 13.55
CA LEU A 28 -0.36 -2.95 13.21
C LEU A 28 -1.27 -3.52 12.11
N CYS A 29 -0.67 -4.01 11.03
CA CYS A 29 -1.35 -4.67 9.93
C CYS A 29 -2.15 -5.87 10.42
N LYS A 30 -1.55 -6.71 11.26
CA LYS A 30 -2.23 -7.85 11.85
C LYS A 30 -3.45 -7.43 12.65
N GLN A 31 -3.32 -6.45 13.55
CA GLN A 31 -4.43 -5.97 14.36
C GLN A 31 -5.57 -5.42 13.49
N ALA A 32 -5.25 -4.59 12.50
CA ALA A 32 -6.24 -3.99 11.62
C ALA A 32 -6.93 -5.02 10.71
N ASN A 33 -6.19 -6.02 10.21
CA ASN A 33 -6.76 -7.12 9.44
C ASN A 33 -7.63 -8.08 10.28
N ASP A 34 -7.27 -8.33 11.55
CA ASP A 34 -8.13 -9.10 12.46
C ASP A 34 -9.47 -8.37 12.69
N GLU A 35 -9.45 -7.04 12.84
CA GLU A 35 -10.67 -6.21 12.91
C GLU A 35 -11.48 -6.29 11.59
N ALA A 36 -10.81 -6.15 10.44
CA ALA A 36 -11.43 -6.28 9.12
C ALA A 36 -12.11 -7.63 8.94
N MET A 37 -11.43 -8.72 9.30
CA MET A 37 -12.00 -10.07 9.24
C MET A 37 -13.23 -10.20 10.14
N ALA A 38 -13.19 -9.68 11.37
CA ALA A 38 -14.34 -9.69 12.28
C ALA A 38 -15.55 -8.88 11.76
N LYS A 39 -15.32 -7.92 10.86
CA LYS A 39 -16.33 -7.11 10.17
C LYS A 39 -16.66 -7.59 8.76
N GLY A 40 -16.18 -8.78 8.36
CA GLY A 40 -16.43 -9.31 7.02
C GLY A 40 -15.79 -8.48 5.90
N PHE A 41 -14.64 -7.86 6.16
CA PHE A 41 -13.86 -7.01 5.26
C PHE A 41 -14.54 -5.71 4.79
N LYS A 42 -15.61 -5.30 5.48
CA LYS A 42 -16.30 -4.04 5.22
C LYS A 42 -15.55 -2.86 5.83
N LEU A 43 -14.90 -2.06 4.99
CA LEU A 43 -14.06 -0.94 5.42
C LEU A 43 -14.85 0.16 6.16
N ASP A 44 -16.09 0.40 5.77
CA ASP A 44 -16.97 1.41 6.36
C ASP A 44 -17.33 1.10 7.83
N GLU A 45 -17.27 -0.17 8.23
CA GLU A 45 -17.47 -0.62 9.61
C GLU A 45 -16.19 -0.59 10.48
N LEU A 46 -15.03 -0.31 9.89
CA LEU A 46 -13.75 -0.21 10.59
C LEU A 46 -13.55 1.15 11.24
N GLN A 47 -12.80 1.14 12.35
CA GLN A 47 -12.23 2.38 12.91
C GLN A 47 -11.40 3.10 11.84
N PRO A 48 -11.38 4.45 11.81
CA PRO A 48 -10.66 5.22 10.80
C PRO A 48 -9.20 4.79 10.63
N ARG A 49 -8.49 4.60 11.75
CA ARG A 49 -7.10 4.10 11.75
C ARG A 49 -6.96 2.73 11.11
N SER A 50 -7.79 1.76 11.51
CA SER A 50 -7.74 0.40 10.97
C SER A 50 -8.08 0.37 9.48
N ARG A 51 -9.00 1.24 9.04
CA ARG A 51 -9.35 1.40 7.63
C ARG A 51 -8.16 1.85 6.78
N GLU A 52 -7.43 2.86 7.23
CA GLU A 52 -6.23 3.36 6.53
C GLU A 52 -5.11 2.31 6.50
N ILE A 53 -4.85 1.65 7.63
CA ILE A 53 -3.83 0.58 7.73
C ILE A 53 -4.17 -0.58 6.80
N VAL A 54 -5.42 -1.04 6.76
CA VAL A 54 -5.85 -2.13 5.86
C VAL A 54 -5.67 -1.74 4.39
N ALA A 55 -6.00 -0.51 4.01
CA ALA A 55 -5.83 -0.05 2.64
C ALA A 55 -4.35 0.02 2.22
N LEU A 56 -3.48 0.51 3.10
CA LEU A 56 -2.03 0.53 2.89
C LEU A 56 -1.45 -0.88 2.78
N TRP A 57 -1.85 -1.79 3.69
CA TRP A 57 -1.41 -3.19 3.66
C TRP A 57 -1.85 -3.92 2.38
N ARG A 58 -3.09 -3.69 1.92
CA ARG A 58 -3.59 -4.26 0.65
C ARG A 58 -2.79 -3.76 -0.54
N LEU A 59 -2.48 -2.46 -0.57
CA LEU A 59 -1.65 -1.84 -1.61
C LEU A 59 -0.25 -2.46 -1.64
N GLU A 60 0.39 -2.61 -0.47
CA GLU A 60 1.69 -3.25 -0.35
C GLU A 60 1.64 -4.71 -0.82
N ALA A 61 0.73 -5.51 -0.26
CA ALA A 61 0.64 -6.94 -0.52
C ALA A 61 0.36 -7.24 -2.00
N ASP A 62 -0.63 -6.58 -2.60
CA ASP A 62 -0.95 -6.82 -4.02
C ASP A 62 0.03 -6.11 -4.96
N GLY A 63 0.57 -4.96 -4.58
CA GLY A 63 1.58 -4.24 -5.34
C GLY A 63 2.86 -5.06 -5.55
N TYR A 64 3.31 -5.81 -4.53
CA TYR A 64 4.45 -6.73 -4.67
C TYR A 64 4.09 -8.06 -5.34
N ASN A 65 2.83 -8.51 -5.28
CA ASN A 65 2.42 -9.80 -5.85
C ASN A 65 2.06 -9.74 -7.34
N GLY A 66 1.31 -8.71 -7.75
CA GLY A 66 0.81 -8.55 -9.11
C GLY A 66 0.66 -7.10 -9.56
N GLY A 67 1.35 -6.18 -8.87
CA GLY A 67 1.36 -4.77 -9.21
C GLY A 67 0.05 -4.06 -8.87
N PHE A 68 -0.03 -2.80 -9.30
CA PHE A 68 -1.18 -1.95 -9.03
C PHE A 68 -2.49 -2.51 -9.60
N MET A 69 -2.43 -3.25 -10.71
CA MET A 69 -3.62 -3.84 -11.32
C MET A 69 -4.25 -4.92 -10.46
N GLN A 70 -3.45 -5.75 -9.78
CA GLN A 70 -3.98 -6.72 -8.83
C GLN A 70 -4.65 -6.01 -7.64
N PHE A 71 -4.00 -4.98 -7.09
CA PHE A 71 -4.55 -4.19 -5.99
C PHE A 71 -5.89 -3.54 -6.37
N PHE A 72 -5.93 -2.83 -7.49
CA PHE A 72 -7.14 -2.15 -7.94
C PHE A 72 -8.23 -3.15 -8.33
N GLY A 73 -7.85 -4.27 -8.96
CA GLY A 73 -8.76 -5.35 -9.33
C GLY A 73 -9.46 -6.00 -8.14
N ASN A 74 -8.70 -6.29 -7.08
CA ASN A 74 -9.21 -6.95 -5.88
C ASN A 74 -10.05 -6.02 -5.00
N TRP A 75 -9.68 -4.74 -4.90
CA TRP A 75 -10.17 -3.85 -3.85
C TRP A 75 -10.88 -2.60 -4.33
N GLY A 76 -10.70 -2.25 -5.60
CA GLY A 76 -11.41 -1.16 -6.27
C GLY A 76 -11.03 0.24 -5.85
N GLU A 77 -11.77 1.19 -6.42
CA GLU A 77 -11.53 2.63 -6.33
C GLU A 77 -11.59 3.15 -4.89
N GLU A 78 -12.53 2.67 -4.07
CA GLU A 78 -12.65 3.14 -2.69
C GLU A 78 -11.38 2.84 -1.87
N ASN A 79 -10.85 1.62 -1.98
CA ASN A 79 -9.59 1.25 -1.33
C ASN A 79 -8.43 2.10 -1.87
N CYS A 80 -8.38 2.33 -3.19
CA CYS A 80 -7.35 3.15 -3.80
C CYS A 80 -7.35 4.58 -3.25
N ARG A 81 -8.52 5.21 -3.10
CA ARG A 81 -8.61 6.56 -2.51
C ARG A 81 -8.19 6.60 -1.03
N ILE A 82 -8.58 5.58 -0.26
CA ILE A 82 -8.19 5.49 1.16
C ILE A 82 -6.66 5.32 1.25
N ALA A 83 -6.08 4.43 0.44
CA ALA A 83 -4.64 4.22 0.39
C ALA A 83 -3.90 5.50 0.01
N LEU A 84 -4.35 6.23 -1.02
CA LEU A 84 -3.76 7.53 -1.40
C LEU A 84 -3.85 8.58 -0.28
N SER A 85 -4.99 8.67 0.39
CA SER A 85 -5.16 9.57 1.54
C SER A 85 -4.22 9.19 2.68
N ALA A 86 -4.07 7.90 2.96
CA ALA A 86 -3.20 7.39 4.00
C ALA A 86 -1.71 7.60 3.66
N LEU A 87 -1.29 7.36 2.40
CA LEU A 87 0.07 7.64 1.93
C LEU A 87 0.42 9.12 2.12
N GLN A 88 -0.51 10.02 1.81
CA GLN A 88 -0.33 11.44 2.04
C GLN A 88 -0.26 11.78 3.54
N ALA A 89 -1.08 11.14 4.39
CA ALA A 89 -1.08 11.36 5.83
C ALA A 89 0.22 10.92 6.52
N ILE A 90 0.83 9.81 6.06
CA ILE A 90 2.10 9.32 6.58
C ILE A 90 3.33 10.00 5.94
N GLY A 91 3.13 10.82 4.89
CA GLY A 91 4.20 11.51 4.17
C GLY A 91 5.02 10.62 3.23
N ALA A 92 4.41 9.55 2.69
CA ALA A 92 5.03 8.66 1.71
C ALA A 92 4.92 9.25 0.29
N ASP A 93 5.60 10.38 0.06
CA ASP A 93 5.42 11.22 -1.13
C ASP A 93 5.79 10.50 -2.44
N ALA A 94 6.87 9.70 -2.44
CA ALA A 94 7.31 8.99 -3.64
C ALA A 94 6.31 7.89 -4.00
N THR A 95 5.90 7.09 -3.02
CA THR A 95 4.89 6.04 -3.19
C THR A 95 3.54 6.63 -3.60
N TYR A 96 3.12 7.74 -2.98
CA TYR A 96 1.90 8.47 -3.35
C TYR A 96 1.93 8.89 -4.82
N ALA A 97 3.01 9.51 -5.29
CA ALA A 97 3.10 10.00 -6.66
C ALA A 97 2.93 8.87 -7.70
N ILE A 98 3.51 7.70 -7.42
CA ILE A 98 3.41 6.53 -8.30
C ILE A 98 1.97 6.00 -8.33
N VAL A 99 1.38 5.74 -7.17
CA VAL A 99 0.01 5.21 -7.06
C VAL A 99 -1.02 6.20 -7.62
N ALA A 100 -0.82 7.50 -7.41
CA ALA A 100 -1.67 8.55 -7.96
C ALA A 100 -1.61 8.56 -9.49
N ARG A 101 -0.41 8.39 -10.07
CA ARG A 101 -0.22 8.30 -11.52
C ARG A 101 -0.90 7.05 -12.10
N GLN A 102 -0.75 5.90 -11.45
CA GLN A 102 -1.41 4.67 -11.89
C GLN A 102 -2.94 4.82 -11.85
N ARG A 103 -3.50 5.42 -10.78
CA ARG A 103 -4.93 5.73 -10.69
C ARG A 103 -5.39 6.71 -11.79
N GLU A 104 -4.60 7.75 -12.09
CA GLU A 104 -4.92 8.71 -13.16
C GLU A 104 -5.05 8.05 -14.53
N ILE A 105 -4.23 7.04 -14.82
CA ILE A 105 -4.33 6.25 -16.05
C ILE A 105 -5.68 5.52 -16.10
N LEU A 106 -6.06 4.83 -15.01
CA LEU A 106 -7.35 4.12 -14.96
C LEU A 106 -8.57 5.05 -15.01
N GLU A 107 -8.47 6.27 -14.46
CA GLU A 107 -9.55 7.27 -14.50
C GLU A 107 -9.98 7.60 -15.94
N ARG A 108 -9.06 7.50 -16.92
CA ARG A 108 -9.35 7.78 -18.34
C ARG A 108 -10.28 6.77 -18.98
N ILE A 109 -10.32 5.54 -18.46
CA ILE A 109 -11.15 4.45 -18.98
C ILE A 109 -12.39 4.18 -18.12
N LYS A 110 -12.63 4.96 -17.05
CA LYS A 110 -13.76 4.74 -16.12
C LYS A 110 -15.14 4.78 -16.80
N ASP A 111 -15.26 5.58 -17.87
CA ASP A 111 -16.49 5.78 -18.63
C ASP A 111 -16.46 4.99 -19.96
N HIS A 112 -15.49 4.07 -20.12
CA HIS A 112 -15.38 3.27 -21.32
C HIS A 112 -16.60 2.34 -21.46
N PRO A 113 -17.29 2.29 -22.62
CA PRO A 113 -18.55 1.56 -22.77
C PRO A 113 -18.42 0.05 -22.54
N ASP A 114 -17.22 -0.50 -22.76
CA ASP A 114 -16.93 -1.91 -22.56
C ASP A 114 -16.43 -2.27 -21.14
N LEU A 115 -16.27 -1.28 -20.25
CA LEU A 115 -15.88 -1.53 -18.86
C LEU A 115 -17.08 -2.05 -18.07
N LYS A 116 -17.09 -3.36 -17.75
CA LYS A 116 -18.20 -4.01 -17.01
C LYS A 116 -17.76 -4.45 -15.62
N SER A 117 -16.49 -4.77 -15.44
CA SER A 117 -15.89 -5.11 -14.16
C SER A 117 -14.41 -4.69 -14.12
N TYR A 118 -13.77 -4.84 -12.96
CA TYR A 118 -12.34 -4.58 -12.85
C TYR A 118 -11.46 -5.56 -13.63
N GLU A 119 -11.98 -6.74 -13.99
CA GLU A 119 -11.25 -7.72 -14.81
C GLU A 119 -11.01 -7.20 -16.24
N ASP A 120 -11.87 -6.31 -16.74
CA ASP A 120 -11.76 -5.75 -18.08
C ASP A 120 -10.65 -4.68 -18.17
N LEU A 121 -10.31 -4.02 -17.05
CA LEU A 121 -9.48 -2.81 -17.01
C LEU A 121 -8.19 -2.95 -17.81
N TRP A 122 -7.43 -4.03 -17.59
CA TRP A 122 -6.13 -4.22 -18.24
C TRP A 122 -6.25 -4.24 -19.75
N SER A 123 -7.26 -4.95 -20.26
CA SER A 123 -7.48 -5.12 -21.70
C SER A 123 -7.96 -3.85 -22.41
N LEU A 124 -8.52 -2.90 -21.67
CA LEU A 124 -9.04 -1.63 -22.17
C LEU A 124 -7.99 -0.51 -22.23
N LEU A 125 -6.87 -0.68 -21.55
CA LEU A 125 -5.76 0.26 -21.60
C LEU A 125 -5.04 0.19 -22.96
N ALA A 126 -4.58 1.35 -23.43
CA ALA A 126 -3.66 1.38 -24.56
C ALA A 126 -2.36 0.64 -24.21
N LYS A 127 -1.64 0.13 -25.23
CA LYS A 127 -0.39 -0.60 -24.99
C LYS A 127 0.62 0.25 -24.23
N GLU A 128 0.70 1.54 -24.55
CA GLU A 128 1.58 2.49 -23.89
C GLU A 128 1.22 2.69 -22.40
N GLU A 129 -0.07 2.60 -22.05
CA GLU A 129 -0.54 2.72 -20.67
C GLU A 129 -0.28 1.44 -19.87
N GLN A 130 -0.43 0.27 -20.50
CA GLN A 130 -0.03 -1.01 -19.91
C GLN A 130 1.47 -1.03 -19.63
N ASP A 131 2.28 -0.57 -20.57
CA ASP A 131 3.74 -0.49 -20.43
C ASP A 131 4.13 0.54 -19.37
N GLU A 132 3.44 1.69 -19.30
CA GLU A 132 3.66 2.68 -18.24
C GLU A 132 3.37 2.09 -16.84
N ILE A 133 2.26 1.37 -16.67
CA ILE A 133 1.94 0.73 -15.38
C ILE A 133 2.93 -0.38 -15.06
N GLY A 134 3.06 -1.40 -15.92
CA GLY A 134 3.75 -2.64 -15.60
C GLY A 134 5.27 -2.58 -15.72
N ASP A 135 5.80 -1.87 -16.73
CA ASP A 135 7.24 -1.86 -17.00
C ASP A 135 7.96 -0.69 -16.33
N LYS A 136 7.20 0.33 -15.86
CA LYS A 136 7.77 1.52 -15.22
C LYS A 136 7.25 1.75 -13.80
N LEU A 137 5.95 1.99 -13.63
CA LEU A 137 5.40 2.44 -12.35
C LEU A 137 5.42 1.34 -11.29
N ASP A 138 5.12 0.08 -11.63
CA ASP A 138 5.21 -1.04 -10.70
C ASP A 138 6.67 -1.26 -10.21
N PRO A 139 7.70 -1.29 -11.08
CA PRO A 139 9.10 -1.30 -10.65
C PRO A 139 9.55 -0.09 -9.83
N GLU A 140 9.00 1.10 -10.10
CA GLU A 140 9.23 2.29 -9.28
C GLU A 140 8.56 2.14 -7.90
N PHE A 141 7.35 1.57 -7.85
CA PHE A 141 6.64 1.27 -6.61
C PHE A 141 7.45 0.30 -5.74
N TRP A 142 8.01 -0.78 -6.31
CA TRP A 142 8.80 -1.73 -5.52
C TRP A 142 10.04 -1.11 -4.86
N LYS A 143 10.57 -0.03 -5.41
CA LYS A 143 11.70 0.72 -4.83
C LYS A 143 11.26 1.75 -3.79
N ALA A 144 10.11 2.41 -4.02
CA ALA A 144 9.59 3.44 -3.12
C ALA A 144 8.77 2.86 -1.96
N GLY A 145 8.20 1.67 -2.13
CA GLY A 145 7.21 1.05 -1.24
C GLY A 145 7.69 0.83 0.20
N ASP A 146 9.01 0.75 0.42
CA ASP A 146 9.62 0.74 1.75
C ASP A 146 9.27 1.98 2.61
N GLU A 147 8.80 3.08 1.99
CA GLU A 147 8.21 4.21 2.70
C GLU A 147 7.02 3.80 3.57
N ILE A 148 6.18 2.88 3.11
CA ILE A 148 4.95 2.46 3.81
C ILE A 148 5.28 1.90 5.20
N PRO A 149 6.00 0.77 5.36
CA PRO A 149 6.30 0.23 6.68
C PRO A 149 7.09 1.21 7.55
N ARG A 150 8.03 1.96 6.96
CA ARG A 150 8.89 2.89 7.68
C ARG A 150 8.11 4.06 8.29
N LEU A 151 7.24 4.70 7.51
CA LEU A 151 6.52 5.91 7.90
C LEU A 151 5.22 5.59 8.64
N ALA A 152 4.49 4.54 8.22
CA ALA A 152 3.26 4.14 8.89
C ALA A 152 3.53 3.67 10.32
N ALA A 153 4.63 2.94 10.56
CA ALA A 153 5.01 2.53 11.92
C ALA A 153 5.23 3.73 12.85
N LEU A 154 5.82 4.83 12.35
CA LEU A 154 5.99 6.06 13.13
C LEU A 154 4.64 6.76 13.35
N HIS A 155 3.90 7.02 12.26
CA HIS A 155 2.65 7.76 12.30
C HIS A 155 1.60 7.12 13.22
N TYR A 156 1.38 5.80 13.11
CA TYR A 156 0.33 5.13 13.88
C TYR A 156 0.77 4.73 15.29
N CYS A 157 2.07 4.71 15.60
CA CYS A 157 2.56 4.49 16.97
C CYS A 157 2.72 5.79 17.78
N GLU A 158 2.83 6.96 17.17
CA GLU A 158 2.94 8.24 17.90
C GLU A 158 1.57 8.77 18.38
N CYS A 159 0.47 8.35 17.75
CA CYS A 159 -0.90 8.68 18.15
C CYS A 159 -1.37 8.03 19.49
N PHE A 160 -0.43 7.56 20.32
CA PHE A 160 -0.67 7.09 21.70
C PHE A 160 -0.36 8.16 22.77
N THR A 161 -0.19 9.44 22.39
CA THR A 161 -0.01 10.56 23.33
C THR A 161 -1.22 11.47 23.43
#